data_AF-A0A3C0BJH3-F1
#
_entry.id   AF-A0A3C0BJH3-F1
#
_cell.length_a   1.000
_cell.length_b   1.000
_cell.length_c   1.000
_cell.angle_alpha   90.00
_cell.angle_beta   90.00
_cell.angle_gamma   90.00
#
_symmetry.space_group_name_H-M   'P 1'
#
loop_
_entity.id
_entity.type
_entity.pdbx_description
1 polymer ?
#
loop_
_entity_poly.entity_id
_entity_poly.type
_entity_poly.pdbx_seq_one_letter_code
_entity_poly.pdbx_strand_id
1 'polypeptide(L)'
;MRKAAPALSIRNRSLPAVCRPQPAQQRPSETAGFSGISETEQRRITMVTTYKRILGASVFFMTACISVYAEYGSYRIPDSSEIRSGLVETWFEAPLNDVRANRQELRRNSAGEQFQIRLEESETTFSVFVSPQAELPVDVYSDKGKSTEMQSVYPGDAPGSWVLVRDKRSGNPLRIKYYFAKDSDVYVQFVPLKNNAYADFIIFGGYASRQVPTGLPFARFYTASFADVASWTKNTLPWKYASQHTDMYHSTLQMINVIREKLPDLVYADDAMYDENDEPVYISTGGRRGIPEEDADKISLSSAGFVKWIADGLVNPLSGSSLKRAPLLVRTVDNDPLGYQGIMSEKYSTSFALDWTRNIAAAVLSVNAGRNYLYPQSGVDMTEEPFSAELTADGIKNSVGYIKDNGYSAVVLKPLMYVFASEYPGECYLAAVRETDRKASPEVKVFNQCAILFPYFDTEGKFNCVVFRNGAESAIDDFCRNNSSNFIHLTRMKTSDKFFPL
;
A
#
# COMPACT_ATOMS: atom_id res chain seq x y z
N MET A 1 31.09 -53.24 6.85
CA MET A 1 30.00 -53.69 7.74
C MET A 1 28.78 -52.86 7.40
N ARG A 2 27.80 -53.41 6.65
CA ARG A 2 26.44 -53.80 7.14
C ARG A 2 25.77 -52.65 7.93
N LYS A 3 24.60 -52.12 7.60
CA LYS A 3 23.45 -52.66 6.84
C LYS A 3 22.53 -51.52 6.37
N ALA A 4 21.82 -51.79 5.29
CA ALA A 4 20.82 -50.95 4.63
C ALA A 4 19.44 -50.95 5.32
N ALA A 5 18.63 -49.98 4.87
CA ALA A 5 17.19 -49.67 4.92
C ALA A 5 16.15 -50.77 5.31
N PRO A 6 14.85 -50.40 5.47
CA PRO A 6 13.99 -50.34 4.29
C PRO A 6 12.90 -49.25 4.26
N ALA A 7 12.50 -48.97 3.02
CA ALA A 7 11.28 -48.28 2.61
C ALA A 7 10.01 -49.11 2.87
N LEU A 8 8.86 -48.45 2.96
CA LEU A 8 7.54 -49.06 2.98
C LEU A 8 6.64 -48.41 1.93
N SER A 9 6.28 -49.19 0.91
CA SER A 9 5.25 -48.89 -0.07
C SER A 9 3.91 -49.44 0.40
N ILE A 10 2.79 -48.72 0.20
CA ILE A 10 1.45 -49.34 0.12
C ILE A 10 0.66 -48.70 -1.03
N ARG A 11 -0.10 -49.59 -1.68
CA ARG A 11 -0.77 -49.53 -2.99
C ARG A 11 -2.05 -48.68 -3.07
N ASN A 12 -2.32 -48.28 -4.31
CA ASN A 12 -3.62 -48.06 -4.98
C ASN A 12 -4.84 -48.79 -4.38
N ARG A 13 -5.99 -48.07 -4.31
CA ARG A 13 -7.33 -48.59 -4.65
C ARG A 13 -8.33 -47.47 -4.98
N SER A 14 -8.73 -47.43 -6.25
CA SER A 14 -10.09 -47.30 -6.81
C SER A 14 -11.13 -46.32 -6.23
N LEU A 15 -11.57 -45.43 -7.11
CA LEU A 15 -12.82 -44.64 -7.14
C LEU A 15 -14.10 -45.48 -6.96
N PRO A 16 -15.24 -44.80 -6.66
CA PRO A 16 -16.39 -44.95 -7.54
C PRO A 16 -16.99 -43.61 -8.01
N ALA A 17 -17.62 -43.70 -9.18
CA ALA A 17 -18.19 -42.65 -9.99
C ALA A 17 -19.49 -42.05 -9.40
N VAL A 18 -19.71 -40.76 -9.65
CA VAL A 18 -21.02 -40.10 -9.47
C VAL A 18 -21.50 -39.58 -10.84
N CYS A 19 -22.76 -39.90 -11.13
CA CYS A 19 -23.47 -39.77 -12.38
C CYS A 19 -23.62 -38.33 -12.88
N ARG A 20 -23.52 -38.17 -14.21
CA ARG A 20 -24.11 -37.06 -14.98
C ARG A 20 -25.57 -37.41 -15.36
N PRO A 21 -26.50 -36.45 -15.36
CA PRO A 21 -27.72 -36.54 -16.15
C PRO A 21 -27.55 -35.82 -17.50
N GLN A 22 -27.94 -36.49 -18.58
CA GLN A 22 -28.20 -35.91 -19.90
C GLN A 22 -29.63 -35.31 -19.97
N PRO A 23 -29.88 -34.33 -20.85
CA PRO A 23 -31.16 -33.64 -20.97
C PRO A 23 -32.18 -34.41 -21.83
N ALA A 24 -33.46 -34.31 -21.44
CA ALA A 24 -34.59 -34.91 -22.13
C ALA A 24 -35.03 -34.07 -23.35
N GLN A 25 -35.42 -34.80 -24.40
CA GLN A 25 -35.88 -34.35 -25.70
C GLN A 25 -37.29 -33.72 -25.67
N GLN A 26 -37.48 -32.78 -26.62
CA GLN A 26 -38.77 -32.20 -27.03
C GLN A 26 -39.70 -33.21 -27.71
N ARG A 27 -41.01 -32.97 -27.63
CA ARG A 27 -41.97 -33.25 -28.73
C ARG A 27 -42.99 -32.10 -28.90
N PRO A 28 -43.58 -31.94 -30.10
CA PRO A 28 -44.34 -30.75 -30.51
C PRO A 28 -45.84 -31.01 -30.74
N SER A 29 -46.63 -29.94 -30.68
CA SER A 29 -47.97 -29.73 -31.28
C SER A 29 -48.28 -28.24 -31.01
N GLU A 30 -48.78 -27.38 -31.90
CA GLU A 30 -49.73 -27.53 -32.99
C GLU A 30 -49.66 -26.25 -33.84
N THR A 31 -49.82 -26.40 -35.15
CA THR A 31 -50.08 -25.30 -36.11
C THR A 31 -51.57 -25.03 -36.21
N ALA A 32 -51.98 -23.76 -36.10
CA ALA A 32 -53.20 -23.24 -36.71
C ALA A 32 -52.87 -21.87 -37.31
N GLY A 33 -53.06 -21.73 -38.63
CA GLY A 33 -52.71 -20.53 -39.37
C GLY A 33 -53.76 -19.43 -39.29
N PHE A 34 -53.40 -18.22 -39.71
CA PHE A 34 -54.30 -17.33 -40.42
C PHE A 34 -53.50 -16.35 -41.30
N SER A 35 -54.13 -16.07 -42.44
CA SER A 35 -53.68 -15.38 -43.64
C SER A 35 -53.45 -13.87 -43.51
N GLY A 36 -52.56 -13.35 -44.37
CA GLY A 36 -52.75 -12.07 -45.07
C GLY A 36 -52.09 -10.85 -44.43
N ILE A 37 -50.86 -10.54 -44.85
CA ILE A 37 -50.22 -9.24 -44.62
C ILE A 37 -50.05 -8.54 -45.97
N SER A 38 -50.59 -7.33 -46.09
CA SER A 38 -50.57 -6.51 -47.31
C SER A 38 -49.16 -5.99 -47.64
N GLU A 39 -48.86 -5.76 -48.93
CA GLU A 39 -47.57 -5.23 -49.44
C GLU A 39 -47.08 -3.95 -48.75
N THR A 40 -47.99 -3.20 -48.12
CA THR A 40 -47.70 -1.99 -47.33
C THR A 40 -46.97 -2.27 -46.01
N GLU A 41 -47.18 -3.43 -45.38
CA GLU A 41 -46.44 -3.85 -44.18
C GLU A 41 -45.05 -4.39 -44.52
N GLN A 42 -44.88 -4.98 -45.70
CA GLN A 42 -43.60 -5.53 -46.13
C GLN A 42 -42.57 -4.41 -46.37
N ARG A 43 -42.97 -3.24 -46.89
CA ARG A 43 -42.07 -2.08 -47.04
C ARG A 43 -41.67 -1.45 -45.70
N ARG A 44 -42.55 -1.43 -44.70
CA ARG A 44 -42.20 -0.96 -43.34
C ARG A 44 -41.23 -1.92 -42.66
N ILE A 45 -41.42 -3.23 -42.81
CA ILE A 45 -40.52 -4.24 -42.22
C ILE A 45 -39.11 -4.15 -42.81
N THR A 46 -38.97 -3.93 -44.13
CA THR A 46 -37.66 -3.80 -44.80
C THR A 46 -36.92 -2.50 -44.44
N MET A 47 -37.63 -1.37 -44.26
CA MET A 47 -37.01 -0.13 -43.77
C MET A 47 -36.56 -0.26 -42.31
N VAL A 48 -37.37 -0.87 -41.44
CA VAL A 48 -37.04 -1.06 -40.02
C VAL A 48 -35.90 -2.06 -39.83
N THR A 49 -35.78 -3.09 -40.66
CA THR A 49 -34.63 -4.02 -40.61
C THR A 49 -33.34 -3.39 -41.12
N THR A 50 -33.42 -2.54 -42.15
CA THR A 50 -32.24 -1.81 -42.65
C THR A 50 -31.76 -0.77 -41.64
N TYR A 51 -32.69 -0.03 -41.00
CA TYR A 51 -32.35 0.92 -39.94
C TYR A 51 -31.79 0.23 -38.69
N LYS A 52 -32.32 -0.93 -38.28
CA LYS A 52 -31.78 -1.74 -37.18
C LYS A 52 -30.40 -2.33 -37.48
N ARG A 53 -30.10 -2.68 -38.75
CA ARG A 53 -28.77 -3.17 -39.16
C ARG A 53 -27.72 -2.05 -39.20
N ILE A 54 -28.10 -0.85 -39.64
CA ILE A 54 -27.21 0.32 -39.65
C ILE A 54 -26.98 0.80 -38.21
N LEU A 55 -28.02 0.93 -37.38
CA LEU A 55 -27.89 1.29 -35.96
C LEU A 55 -27.15 0.21 -35.17
N GLY A 56 -27.37 -1.07 -35.49
CA GLY A 56 -26.64 -2.19 -34.91
C GLY A 56 -25.16 -2.17 -35.26
N ALA A 57 -24.80 -1.87 -36.52
CA ALA A 57 -23.41 -1.73 -36.94
C ALA A 57 -22.72 -0.52 -36.31
N SER A 58 -23.42 0.62 -36.17
CA SER A 58 -22.89 1.82 -35.51
C SER A 58 -22.69 1.62 -34.00
N VAL A 59 -23.62 0.91 -33.32
CA VAL A 59 -23.49 0.58 -31.90
C VAL A 59 -22.42 -0.49 -31.67
N PHE A 60 -22.24 -1.45 -32.58
CA PHE A 60 -21.16 -2.45 -32.51
C PHE A 60 -19.79 -1.83 -32.78
N PHE A 61 -19.68 -0.84 -33.69
CA PHE A 61 -18.44 -0.10 -33.91
C PHE A 61 -18.11 0.83 -32.73
N MET A 62 -19.12 1.50 -32.14
CA MET A 62 -18.94 2.29 -30.91
C MET A 62 -18.57 1.41 -29.71
N THR A 63 -19.20 0.25 -29.50
CA THR A 63 -18.84 -0.66 -28.39
C THR A 63 -17.53 -1.40 -28.62
N ALA A 64 -17.15 -1.70 -29.86
CA ALA A 64 -15.82 -2.23 -30.18
C ALA A 64 -14.73 -1.17 -29.98
N CYS A 65 -14.96 0.10 -30.36
CA CYS A 65 -14.03 1.19 -30.07
C CYS A 65 -13.92 1.46 -28.56
N ILE A 66 -15.03 1.44 -27.80
CA ILE A 66 -14.98 1.57 -26.34
C ILE A 66 -14.25 0.39 -25.69
N SER A 67 -14.36 -0.83 -26.24
CA SER A 67 -13.63 -2.01 -25.73
C SER A 67 -12.13 -1.92 -25.96
N VAL A 68 -11.67 -1.28 -27.06
CA VAL A 68 -10.24 -1.04 -27.30
C VAL A 68 -9.69 0.09 -26.41
N TYR A 69 -10.52 1.04 -25.99
CA TYR A 69 -10.15 2.03 -24.97
C TYR A 69 -10.29 1.53 -23.52
N ALA A 70 -11.05 0.46 -23.29
CA ALA A 70 -11.27 -0.09 -21.94
C ALA A 70 -10.06 -0.88 -21.41
N GLU A 71 -9.20 -1.43 -22.28
CA GLU A 71 -7.96 -2.10 -21.85
C GLU A 71 -6.84 -1.12 -21.47
N TYR A 72 -6.96 0.18 -21.78
CA TYR A 72 -6.09 1.24 -21.23
C TYR A 72 -6.44 1.62 -19.78
N GLY A 73 -7.52 1.04 -19.23
CA GLY A 73 -8.26 1.63 -18.11
C GLY A 73 -7.82 1.29 -16.69
N SER A 74 -6.94 0.32 -16.45
CA SER A 74 -6.70 -0.10 -15.05
C SER A 74 -5.66 0.74 -14.30
N TYR A 75 -4.73 1.40 -15.00
CA TYR A 75 -3.63 2.13 -14.34
C TYR A 75 -3.47 3.61 -14.75
N ARG A 76 -4.07 4.08 -15.85
CA ARG A 76 -3.93 5.48 -16.35
C ARG A 76 -2.47 5.97 -16.41
N ILE A 77 -1.55 5.10 -16.80
CA ILE A 77 -0.12 5.40 -16.92
C ILE A 77 0.22 5.64 -18.40
N PRO A 78 0.97 6.71 -18.75
CA PRO A 78 1.46 6.90 -20.11
C PRO A 78 2.30 5.72 -20.60
N ASP A 79 2.01 5.19 -21.79
CA ASP A 79 2.72 4.04 -22.34
C ASP A 79 3.61 4.42 -23.54
N SER A 80 4.90 4.11 -23.42
CA SER A 80 5.90 4.31 -24.47
C SER A 80 6.25 3.03 -25.25
N SER A 81 5.55 1.91 -25.08
CA SER A 81 5.82 0.65 -25.80
C SER A 81 5.94 0.81 -27.33
N GLU A 82 5.01 1.52 -27.95
CA GLU A 82 5.02 1.86 -29.38
C GLU A 82 6.32 2.61 -29.76
N ILE A 83 6.66 3.66 -28.99
CA ILE A 83 7.88 4.44 -29.20
C ILE A 83 9.11 3.56 -29.05
N ARG A 84 9.18 2.76 -27.98
CA ARG A 84 10.29 1.86 -27.65
C ARG A 84 10.53 0.80 -28.73
N SER A 85 9.48 0.34 -29.42
CA SER A 85 9.61 -0.62 -30.53
C SER A 85 10.54 -0.12 -31.64
N GLY A 86 10.52 1.19 -31.92
CA GLY A 86 11.37 1.83 -32.92
C GLY A 86 12.72 2.32 -32.40
N LEU A 87 13.13 1.94 -31.18
CA LEU A 87 14.38 2.39 -30.55
C LEU A 87 15.38 1.25 -30.27
N VAL A 88 14.96 -0.02 -30.46
CA VAL A 88 15.74 -1.20 -30.07
C VAL A 88 17.15 -1.17 -30.67
N GLU A 89 17.25 -1.07 -32.00
CA GLU A 89 18.53 -1.13 -32.71
C GLU A 89 19.39 0.11 -32.47
N THR A 90 18.78 1.30 -32.37
CA THR A 90 19.49 2.59 -32.35
C THR A 90 19.87 3.09 -30.96
N TRP A 91 19.14 2.67 -29.92
CA TRP A 91 19.32 3.15 -28.55
C TRP A 91 19.58 2.02 -27.56
N PHE A 92 18.86 0.89 -27.66
CA PHE A 92 18.88 -0.13 -26.60
C PHE A 92 19.99 -1.16 -26.78
N GLU A 93 20.24 -1.61 -28.01
CA GLU A 93 21.25 -2.61 -28.34
C GLU A 93 22.52 -1.98 -28.93
N ALA A 94 22.41 -0.77 -29.50
CA ALA A 94 23.54 -0.02 -30.06
C ALA A 94 24.73 0.12 -29.09
N PRO A 95 25.99 0.09 -29.58
CA PRO A 95 27.17 0.43 -28.79
C PRO A 95 27.09 1.83 -28.18
N LEU A 96 27.74 2.05 -27.03
CA LEU A 96 27.72 3.34 -26.32
C LEU A 96 28.14 4.54 -27.19
N ASN A 97 29.12 4.35 -28.09
CA ASN A 97 29.57 5.44 -28.97
C ASN A 97 28.47 5.90 -29.93
N ASP A 98 27.65 4.98 -30.42
CA ASP A 98 26.55 5.28 -31.34
C ASP A 98 25.40 5.95 -30.57
N VAL A 99 25.09 5.45 -29.36
CA VAL A 99 24.08 6.06 -28.48
C VAL A 99 24.47 7.49 -28.08
N ARG A 100 25.76 7.76 -27.84
CA ARG A 100 26.27 9.13 -27.57
C ARG A 100 26.14 10.07 -28.76
N ALA A 101 26.16 9.54 -29.98
CA ALA A 101 25.96 10.35 -31.18
C ALA A 101 24.49 10.75 -31.37
N ASN A 102 23.56 10.05 -30.72
CA ASN A 102 22.14 10.40 -30.78
C ASN A 102 21.88 11.71 -30.02
N ARG A 103 21.10 12.60 -30.65
CA ARG A 103 20.55 13.77 -29.95
C ARG A 103 19.32 13.34 -29.17
N GLN A 104 18.98 14.10 -28.13
CA GLN A 104 17.70 13.94 -27.45
C GLN A 104 16.53 14.01 -28.46
N GLU A 105 15.58 13.10 -28.32
CA GLU A 105 14.43 13.01 -29.21
C GLU A 105 13.14 13.25 -28.42
N LEU A 106 12.18 13.89 -29.07
CA LEU A 106 10.81 14.02 -28.56
C LEU A 106 9.91 13.26 -29.52
N ARG A 107 9.21 12.24 -29.03
CA ARG A 107 8.27 11.43 -29.82
C ARG A 107 6.91 11.44 -29.15
N ARG A 108 5.86 11.24 -29.95
CA ARG A 108 4.49 11.08 -29.46
C ARG A 108 4.01 9.67 -29.79
N ASN A 109 3.26 9.08 -28.87
CA ASN A 109 2.58 7.82 -29.14
C ASN A 109 1.25 8.08 -29.88
N SER A 110 0.57 7.01 -30.26
CA SER A 110 -0.76 7.05 -30.89
C SER A 110 -1.85 7.73 -30.03
N ALA A 111 -1.69 7.77 -28.70
CA ALA A 111 -2.58 8.50 -27.79
C ALA A 111 -2.27 10.02 -27.72
N GLY A 112 -1.22 10.49 -28.38
CA GLY A 112 -0.79 11.89 -28.38
C GLY A 112 0.09 12.30 -27.20
N GLU A 113 0.40 11.37 -26.29
CA GLU A 113 1.27 11.58 -25.15
C GLU A 113 2.72 11.75 -25.63
N GLN A 114 3.42 12.75 -25.09
CA GLN A 114 4.78 13.10 -25.51
C GLN A 114 5.81 12.47 -24.57
N PHE A 115 6.87 11.92 -25.16
CA PHE A 115 7.98 11.30 -24.45
C PHE A 115 9.31 11.89 -24.91
N GLN A 116 10.23 12.03 -23.96
CA GLN A 116 11.63 12.35 -24.24
C GLN A 116 12.48 11.09 -24.18
N ILE A 117 13.30 10.90 -25.21
CA ILE A 117 14.32 9.88 -25.27
C ILE A 117 15.67 10.56 -25.07
N ARG A 118 16.42 10.10 -24.07
CA ARG A 118 17.75 10.66 -23.77
C ARG A 118 18.71 9.64 -23.18
N LEU A 119 19.99 9.94 -23.31
CA LEU A 119 21.09 9.25 -22.66
C LEU A 119 21.49 10.04 -21.41
N GLU A 120 21.67 9.35 -20.28
CA GLU A 120 22.42 9.88 -19.14
C GLU A 120 23.52 8.89 -18.75
N GLU A 121 24.62 9.41 -18.22
CA GLU A 121 25.82 8.64 -17.93
C GLU A 121 26.26 8.83 -16.48
N SER A 122 26.62 7.74 -15.81
CA SER A 122 27.33 7.72 -14.54
C SER A 122 28.77 7.23 -14.74
N GLU A 123 29.56 7.08 -13.69
CA GLU A 123 30.96 6.62 -13.85
C GLU A 123 31.07 5.22 -14.49
N THR A 124 30.22 4.29 -14.06
CA THR A 124 30.30 2.86 -14.45
C THR A 124 29.17 2.41 -15.38
N THR A 125 28.08 3.17 -15.47
CA THR A 125 26.88 2.79 -16.23
C THR A 125 26.39 3.94 -17.11
N PHE A 126 25.61 3.60 -18.12
CA PHE A 126 24.84 4.56 -18.90
C PHE A 126 23.39 4.10 -18.96
N SER A 127 22.48 5.06 -19.00
CA SER A 127 21.05 4.82 -18.93
C SER A 127 20.34 5.50 -20.10
N VAL A 128 19.46 4.76 -20.76
CA VAL A 128 18.55 5.31 -21.76
C VAL A 128 17.19 5.49 -21.11
N PHE A 129 16.72 6.73 -21.10
CA PHE A 129 15.42 7.12 -20.56
C PHE A 129 14.42 7.25 -21.70
N VAL A 130 13.21 6.76 -21.46
CA VAL A 130 12.02 7.07 -22.23
C VAL A 130 10.98 7.56 -21.23
N SER A 131 10.90 8.88 -21.08
CA SER A 131 10.18 9.55 -19.99
C SER A 131 8.98 10.32 -20.54
N PRO A 132 7.78 10.16 -19.97
CA PRO A 132 6.62 10.94 -20.37
C PRO A 132 6.77 12.41 -19.95
N GLN A 133 6.05 13.27 -20.64
CA GLN A 133 5.86 14.65 -20.24
C GLN A 133 5.10 14.70 -18.91
N ALA A 134 5.62 15.47 -17.97
CA ALA A 134 4.94 15.84 -16.73
C ALA A 134 4.97 17.36 -16.57
N GLU A 135 3.94 17.91 -15.96
CA GLU A 135 3.93 19.32 -15.57
C GLU A 135 4.37 19.43 -14.11
N LEU A 136 5.46 20.15 -13.85
CA LEU A 136 5.92 20.42 -12.49
C LEU A 136 5.91 21.91 -12.20
N PRO A 137 5.50 22.33 -10.99
CA PRO A 137 5.71 23.68 -10.50
C PRO A 137 7.20 23.91 -10.27
N VAL A 138 7.80 24.84 -11.01
CA VAL A 138 9.20 25.23 -10.89
C VAL A 138 9.27 26.65 -10.31
N ASP A 139 10.02 26.80 -9.22
CA ASP A 139 10.29 28.10 -8.63
C ASP A 139 11.32 28.86 -9.48
N VAL A 140 10.86 29.88 -10.19
CA VAL A 140 11.69 30.80 -10.96
C VAL A 140 12.06 31.99 -10.07
N TYR A 141 13.36 32.16 -9.85
CA TYR A 141 13.91 33.31 -9.14
C TYR A 141 14.28 34.39 -10.16
N SER A 142 13.65 35.56 -10.08
CA SER A 142 13.99 36.72 -10.91
C SER A 142 14.29 37.95 -10.05
N ASP A 143 14.80 39.01 -10.66
CA ASP A 143 15.02 40.32 -10.02
C ASP A 143 13.73 40.93 -9.42
N LYS A 144 12.55 40.39 -9.77
CA LYS A 144 11.23 40.80 -9.27
C LYS A 144 10.67 39.90 -8.15
N GLY A 145 11.44 38.91 -7.70
CA GLY A 145 11.06 37.96 -6.65
C GLY A 145 10.90 36.53 -7.14
N LYS A 146 10.41 35.67 -6.24
CA LYS A 146 10.14 34.25 -6.48
C LYS A 146 8.75 34.07 -7.09
N SER A 147 8.67 33.44 -8.26
CA SER A 147 7.40 33.05 -8.91
C SER A 147 7.41 31.56 -9.22
N THR A 148 6.32 30.86 -8.98
CA THR A 148 6.17 29.44 -9.34
C THR A 148 5.50 29.35 -10.71
N GLU A 149 6.20 28.79 -11.69
CA GLU A 149 5.70 28.57 -13.05
C GLU A 149 5.53 27.08 -13.32
N MET A 150 4.46 26.69 -14.00
CA MET A 150 4.28 25.32 -14.47
C MET A 150 5.14 25.09 -15.70
N GLN A 151 6.13 24.21 -15.60
CA GLN A 151 6.99 23.84 -16.72
C GLN A 151 6.78 22.38 -17.12
N SER A 152 6.74 22.15 -18.43
CA SER A 152 6.79 20.81 -18.99
C SER A 152 8.19 20.24 -18.84
N VAL A 153 8.30 19.16 -18.07
CA VAL A 153 9.53 18.41 -17.83
C VAL A 153 9.33 16.93 -18.21
N TYR A 154 10.42 16.17 -18.22
CA TYR A 154 10.40 14.73 -18.56
C TYR A 154 11.16 13.91 -17.50
N PRO A 155 10.58 13.75 -16.29
CA PRO A 155 11.28 13.12 -15.17
C PRO A 155 11.62 11.66 -15.46
N GLY A 156 12.82 11.21 -15.07
CA GLY A 156 13.28 9.84 -15.29
C GLY A 156 12.53 8.76 -14.50
N ASP A 157 11.68 9.18 -13.57
CA ASP A 157 11.09 8.40 -12.48
C ASP A 157 9.60 8.70 -12.24
N ALA A 158 8.97 9.47 -13.12
CA ALA A 158 7.52 9.68 -13.12
C ALA A 158 6.75 8.42 -13.59
N PRO A 159 5.46 8.28 -13.26
CA PRO A 159 4.62 7.21 -13.82
C PRO A 159 4.68 7.16 -15.34
N GLY A 160 5.01 5.99 -15.90
CA GLY A 160 5.18 5.76 -17.34
C GLY A 160 6.63 5.87 -17.80
N SER A 161 7.53 6.35 -16.95
CA SER A 161 8.96 6.35 -17.24
C SER A 161 9.51 4.93 -17.31
N TRP A 162 10.36 4.77 -18.32
CA TRP A 162 11.08 3.54 -18.59
C TRP A 162 12.57 3.83 -18.70
N VAL A 163 13.38 3.05 -17.98
CA VAL A 163 14.82 3.29 -17.92
C VAL A 163 15.59 1.99 -18.12
N LEU A 164 16.37 1.93 -19.20
CA LEU A 164 17.33 0.84 -19.43
C LEU A 164 18.71 1.27 -18.94
N VAL A 165 19.25 0.54 -17.96
CA VAL A 165 20.60 0.73 -17.44
C VAL A 165 21.54 -0.32 -18.01
N ARG A 166 22.66 0.12 -18.56
CA ARG A 166 23.69 -0.72 -19.19
C ARG A 166 25.07 -0.44 -18.60
N ASP A 167 25.92 -1.45 -18.61
CA ASP A 167 27.31 -1.35 -18.18
C ASP A 167 28.15 -0.63 -19.24
N LYS A 168 28.95 0.38 -18.84
CA LYS A 168 29.75 1.16 -19.80
C LYS A 168 30.87 0.36 -20.44
N ARG A 169 31.43 -0.62 -19.73
CA ARG A 169 32.60 -1.38 -20.16
C ARG A 169 32.22 -2.45 -21.19
N SER A 170 31.15 -3.18 -20.92
CA SER A 170 30.70 -4.31 -21.74
C SER A 170 29.56 -3.94 -22.70
N GLY A 171 28.83 -2.85 -22.43
CA GLY A 171 27.60 -2.51 -23.14
C GLY A 171 26.42 -3.42 -22.80
N ASN A 172 26.59 -4.39 -21.90
CA ASN A 172 25.53 -5.34 -21.56
C ASN A 172 24.42 -4.66 -20.76
N PRO A 173 23.15 -5.07 -20.95
CA PRO A 173 22.06 -4.63 -20.10
C PRO A 173 22.24 -5.12 -18.67
N LEU A 174 22.04 -4.23 -17.70
CA LEU A 174 22.06 -4.53 -16.28
C LEU A 174 20.66 -4.64 -15.70
N ARG A 175 19.76 -3.73 -16.10
CA ARG A 175 18.35 -3.75 -15.67
C ARG A 175 17.48 -2.82 -16.51
N ILE A 176 16.18 -3.07 -16.45
CA ILE A 176 15.14 -2.14 -16.89
C ILE A 176 14.29 -1.77 -15.68
N LYS A 177 13.99 -0.48 -15.49
CA LYS A 177 13.03 0.00 -14.49
C LYS A 177 11.76 0.51 -15.18
N TYR A 178 10.61 0.14 -14.63
CA TYR A 178 9.30 0.68 -14.99
C TYR A 178 8.71 1.39 -13.78
N TYR A 179 8.51 2.70 -13.92
CA TYR A 179 7.87 3.53 -12.90
C TYR A 179 6.37 3.58 -13.17
N PHE A 180 5.57 3.25 -12.18
CA PHE A 180 4.11 3.16 -12.32
C PHE A 180 3.36 3.94 -11.25
N ALA A 181 3.99 4.17 -10.09
CA ALA A 181 3.44 4.96 -9.01
C ALA A 181 3.95 6.41 -9.08
N LYS A 182 3.21 7.33 -8.45
CA LYS A 182 3.66 8.72 -8.25
C LYS A 182 4.91 8.83 -7.40
N ASP A 183 5.06 7.92 -6.44
CA ASP A 183 6.26 7.79 -5.64
C ASP A 183 7.36 7.09 -6.45
N SER A 184 8.44 7.83 -6.75
CA SER A 184 9.60 7.32 -7.51
C SER A 184 10.28 6.10 -6.86
N ASP A 185 10.11 5.94 -5.54
CA ASP A 185 10.64 4.80 -4.80
C ASP A 185 9.77 3.53 -4.91
N VAL A 186 8.69 3.59 -5.69
CA VAL A 186 7.79 2.46 -5.95
C VAL A 186 7.80 2.12 -7.44
N TYR A 187 8.46 1.02 -7.79
CA TYR A 187 8.69 0.62 -9.17
C TYR A 187 8.92 -0.89 -9.29
N VAL A 188 8.77 -1.41 -10.51
CA VAL A 188 9.24 -2.75 -10.85
C VAL A 188 10.53 -2.65 -11.65
N GLN A 189 11.44 -3.60 -11.43
CA GLN A 189 12.63 -3.72 -12.27
C GLN A 189 12.84 -5.14 -12.74
N PHE A 190 13.46 -5.25 -13.91
CA PHE A 190 13.83 -6.51 -14.53
C PHE A 190 15.35 -6.56 -14.66
N VAL A 191 15.94 -7.72 -14.37
CA VAL A 191 17.38 -7.97 -14.45
C VAL A 191 17.61 -9.18 -15.35
N PRO A 192 18.55 -9.12 -16.31
CA PRO A 192 18.88 -10.27 -17.14
C PRO A 192 19.70 -11.28 -16.34
N LEU A 193 19.31 -12.55 -16.39
CA LEU A 193 20.11 -13.66 -15.87
C LEU A 193 19.99 -14.87 -16.80
N LYS A 194 21.09 -15.21 -17.48
CA LYS A 194 21.14 -16.23 -18.53
C LYS A 194 20.10 -15.94 -19.61
N ASN A 195 19.14 -16.84 -19.83
CA ASN A 195 18.12 -16.74 -20.86
C ASN A 195 16.76 -16.23 -20.32
N ASN A 196 16.72 -15.76 -19.07
CA ASN A 196 15.50 -15.33 -18.40
C ASN A 196 15.67 -13.94 -17.80
N ALA A 197 14.57 -13.21 -17.64
CA ALA A 197 14.51 -12.00 -16.84
C ALA A 197 13.98 -12.34 -15.45
N TYR A 198 14.60 -11.72 -14.46
CA TYR A 198 14.17 -11.79 -13.07
C TYR A 198 13.59 -10.45 -12.69
N ALA A 199 12.48 -10.48 -11.96
CA ALA A 199 11.75 -9.29 -11.56
C ALA A 199 11.92 -9.02 -10.07
N ASP A 200 12.02 -7.73 -9.75
CA ASP A 200 11.90 -7.21 -8.40
C ASP A 200 10.71 -6.23 -8.36
N PHE A 201 9.95 -6.24 -7.26
CA PHE A 201 8.94 -5.22 -6.95
C PHE A 201 9.41 -4.48 -5.70
N ILE A 202 9.69 -3.18 -5.85
CA ILE A 202 10.30 -2.35 -4.81
C ILE A 202 9.28 -1.31 -4.33
N ILE A 203 9.20 -1.14 -3.01
CA ILE A 203 8.41 -0.11 -2.34
C ILE A 203 9.32 0.54 -1.29
N PHE A 204 9.71 1.81 -1.44
CA PHE A 204 10.58 2.54 -0.50
C PHE A 204 11.80 1.72 0.00
N GLY A 205 12.48 1.03 -0.93
CA GLY A 205 13.63 0.18 -0.63
C GLY A 205 13.30 -1.22 -0.07
N GLY A 206 12.05 -1.48 0.30
CA GLY A 206 11.54 -2.81 0.65
C GLY A 206 11.24 -3.64 -0.60
N TYR A 207 11.76 -4.87 -0.65
CA TYR A 207 11.54 -5.80 -1.76
C TYR A 207 10.32 -6.69 -1.49
N ALA A 208 9.18 -6.27 -2.00
CA ALA A 208 7.95 -7.05 -1.96
C ALA A 208 8.07 -8.36 -2.75
N SER A 209 8.93 -8.37 -3.76
CA SER A 209 9.42 -9.55 -4.44
C SER A 209 10.83 -9.30 -4.91
N ARG A 210 11.71 -10.28 -4.74
CA ARG A 210 13.13 -10.17 -5.11
C ARG A 210 13.57 -11.36 -5.95
N GLN A 211 14.15 -11.05 -7.10
CA GLN A 211 14.72 -11.99 -8.07
C GLN A 211 13.76 -13.15 -8.34
N VAL A 212 12.53 -12.81 -8.70
CA VAL A 212 11.54 -13.83 -9.06
C VAL A 212 11.57 -14.04 -10.58
N PRO A 213 11.73 -15.28 -11.07
CA PRO A 213 11.82 -15.54 -12.50
C PRO A 213 10.52 -15.17 -13.22
N THR A 214 10.62 -14.42 -14.31
CA THR A 214 9.46 -14.06 -15.15
C THR A 214 9.08 -15.16 -16.13
N GLY A 215 10.04 -16.03 -16.49
CA GLY A 215 9.87 -17.04 -17.54
C GLY A 215 9.98 -16.47 -18.96
N LEU A 216 10.40 -15.20 -19.09
CA LEU A 216 10.51 -14.48 -20.34
C LEU A 216 11.95 -14.00 -20.57
N PRO A 217 12.44 -13.98 -21.83
CA PRO A 217 13.74 -13.37 -22.15
C PRO A 217 13.75 -11.87 -21.82
N PHE A 218 14.90 -11.37 -21.36
CA PHE A 218 15.05 -9.96 -20.99
C PHE A 218 14.73 -8.98 -22.12
N ALA A 219 15.11 -9.29 -23.36
CA ALA A 219 14.84 -8.44 -24.52
C ALA A 219 13.34 -8.18 -24.76
N ARG A 220 12.46 -9.08 -24.29
CA ARG A 220 11.00 -8.91 -24.40
C ARG A 220 10.50 -7.67 -23.65
N PHE A 221 11.23 -7.24 -22.61
CA PHE A 221 10.89 -6.06 -21.81
C PHE A 221 11.35 -4.73 -22.42
N TYR A 222 12.06 -4.74 -23.55
CA TYR A 222 12.37 -3.51 -24.30
C TYR A 222 11.11 -2.86 -24.88
N THR A 223 10.17 -3.68 -25.35
CA THR A 223 9.02 -3.21 -26.12
C THR A 223 7.67 -3.54 -25.48
N ALA A 224 7.65 -4.29 -24.38
CA ALA A 224 6.43 -4.63 -23.67
C ALA A 224 5.67 -3.38 -23.19
N SER A 225 4.36 -3.35 -23.33
CA SER A 225 3.51 -2.35 -22.66
C SER A 225 3.52 -2.54 -21.15
N PHE A 226 3.15 -1.50 -20.39
CA PHE A 226 2.97 -1.67 -18.95
C PHE A 226 1.87 -2.71 -18.64
N ALA A 227 0.80 -2.72 -19.44
CA ALA A 227 -0.28 -3.71 -19.34
C ALA A 227 0.22 -5.15 -19.57
N ASP A 228 1.07 -5.36 -20.58
CA ASP A 228 1.71 -6.65 -20.83
C ASP A 228 2.58 -7.09 -19.66
N VAL A 229 3.43 -6.18 -19.16
CA VAL A 229 4.30 -6.45 -18.02
C VAL A 229 3.49 -6.89 -16.80
N ALA A 230 2.43 -6.14 -16.46
CA ALA A 230 1.53 -6.48 -15.36
C ALA A 230 0.83 -7.83 -15.59
N SER A 231 0.30 -8.05 -16.80
CA SER A 231 -0.41 -9.28 -17.17
C SER A 231 0.48 -10.53 -17.11
N TRP A 232 1.68 -10.47 -17.69
CA TRP A 232 2.62 -11.60 -17.73
C TRP A 232 3.16 -11.94 -16.34
N THR A 233 3.29 -10.95 -15.46
CA THR A 233 3.86 -11.13 -14.12
C THR A 233 2.81 -11.15 -13.00
N LYS A 234 1.51 -11.17 -13.33
CA LYS A 234 0.41 -11.08 -12.36
C LYS A 234 0.44 -12.11 -11.23
N ASN A 235 0.95 -13.31 -11.52
CA ASN A 235 1.03 -14.42 -10.57
C ASN A 235 2.36 -14.46 -9.81
N THR A 236 3.30 -13.59 -10.18
CA THR A 236 4.69 -13.61 -9.72
C THR A 236 5.00 -12.38 -8.88
N LEU A 237 4.44 -11.24 -9.27
CA LEU A 237 4.62 -9.96 -8.59
C LEU A 237 3.31 -9.53 -7.90
N PRO A 238 3.40 -8.85 -6.74
CA PRO A 238 2.25 -8.46 -5.95
C PRO A 238 1.62 -7.17 -6.48
N TRP A 239 1.03 -7.22 -7.68
CA TRP A 239 0.39 -6.06 -8.33
C TRP A 239 -0.78 -5.46 -7.56
N LYS A 240 -1.30 -6.14 -6.52
CA LYS A 240 -2.23 -5.54 -5.56
C LYS A 240 -1.68 -4.25 -4.93
N TYR A 241 -0.35 -4.13 -4.77
CA TYR A 241 0.29 -2.91 -4.26
C TYR A 241 0.37 -1.75 -5.27
N ALA A 242 0.02 -1.98 -6.53
CA ALA A 242 -0.07 -0.90 -7.52
C ALA A 242 -1.43 -0.19 -7.51
N SER A 243 -2.40 -0.68 -6.74
CA SER A 243 -3.74 -0.10 -6.67
C SER A 243 -3.78 1.08 -5.69
N GLN A 244 -4.01 2.28 -6.21
CA GLN A 244 -4.09 3.51 -5.43
C GLN A 244 -5.56 3.91 -5.28
N HIS A 245 -6.20 3.53 -4.17
CA HIS A 245 -7.62 3.79 -3.90
C HIS A 245 -7.87 5.23 -3.41
N THR A 246 -7.55 6.23 -4.23
CA THR A 246 -7.54 7.66 -3.83
C THR A 246 -8.89 8.19 -3.35
N ASP A 247 -9.99 7.55 -3.73
CA ASP A 247 -11.36 7.88 -3.34
C ASP A 247 -11.79 7.32 -1.97
N MET A 248 -10.98 6.44 -1.37
CA MET A 248 -11.34 5.70 -0.16
C MET A 248 -10.78 6.30 1.15
N TYR A 249 -10.18 7.50 1.10
CA TYR A 249 -9.52 8.14 2.26
C TYR A 249 -10.27 9.35 2.84
N HIS A 250 -11.53 9.56 2.46
CA HIS A 250 -12.31 10.71 2.97
C HIS A 250 -12.35 10.74 4.52
N SER A 251 -12.73 9.63 5.15
CA SER A 251 -12.80 9.49 6.60
C SER A 251 -11.44 9.64 7.27
N THR A 252 -10.38 9.11 6.65
CA THR A 252 -9.00 9.27 7.12
C THR A 252 -8.61 10.75 7.17
N LEU A 253 -8.84 11.48 6.07
CA LEU A 253 -8.51 12.90 5.98
C LEU A 253 -9.36 13.76 6.93
N GLN A 254 -10.64 13.44 7.09
CA GLN A 254 -11.49 14.12 8.06
C GLN A 254 -10.94 13.94 9.48
N MET A 255 -10.65 12.70 9.90
CA MET A 255 -10.10 12.43 11.23
C MET A 255 -8.79 13.18 11.47
N ILE A 256 -7.88 13.14 10.49
CA ILE A 256 -6.62 13.89 10.54
C ILE A 256 -6.89 15.37 10.79
N ASN A 257 -7.83 15.98 10.06
CA ASN A 257 -8.14 17.41 10.20
C ASN A 257 -8.76 17.74 11.56
N VAL A 258 -9.70 16.92 12.05
CA VAL A 258 -10.28 17.12 13.40
C VAL A 258 -9.21 17.02 14.49
N ILE A 259 -8.29 16.05 14.37
CA ILE A 259 -7.17 15.93 15.33
C ILE A 259 -6.29 17.19 15.27
N ARG A 260 -5.92 17.64 14.06
CA ARG A 260 -5.10 18.86 13.84
C ARG A 260 -5.72 20.10 14.47
N GLU A 261 -7.02 20.29 14.30
CA GLU A 261 -7.76 21.42 14.89
C GLU A 261 -7.70 21.40 16.41
N LYS A 262 -7.71 20.22 17.03
CA LYS A 262 -7.65 20.03 18.48
C LYS A 262 -6.23 20.06 19.07
N LEU A 263 -5.18 19.83 18.27
CA LEU A 263 -3.79 19.77 18.78
C LEU A 263 -3.37 20.98 19.64
N PRO A 264 -3.72 22.25 19.32
CA PRO A 264 -3.34 23.40 20.15
C PRO A 264 -3.92 23.36 21.57
N ASP A 265 -5.03 22.65 21.75
CA ASP A 265 -5.73 22.51 23.04
C ASP A 265 -5.24 21.29 23.84
N LEU A 266 -4.31 20.50 23.28
CA LEU A 266 -3.75 19.33 23.95
C LEU A 266 -2.44 19.67 24.65
N VAL A 267 -2.30 19.20 25.89
CA VAL A 267 -1.07 19.32 26.67
C VAL A 267 -0.59 17.95 27.10
N TYR A 268 0.71 17.71 26.93
CA TYR A 268 1.30 16.47 27.38
C TYR A 268 1.38 16.43 28.92
N ALA A 269 0.85 15.36 29.52
CA ALA A 269 1.05 15.05 30.93
C ALA A 269 1.28 13.54 31.13
N ASP A 270 2.29 13.20 31.94
CA ASP A 270 2.59 11.81 32.26
C ASP A 270 1.43 11.12 33.00
N ASP A 271 1.18 9.85 32.67
CA ASP A 271 0.14 9.01 33.27
C ASP A 271 -1.29 9.58 33.21
N ALA A 272 -1.56 10.54 32.31
CA ALA A 272 -2.85 11.21 32.19
C ALA A 272 -3.76 10.57 31.12
N MET A 273 -5.05 10.42 31.46
CA MET A 273 -6.16 10.14 30.54
C MET A 273 -7.47 10.73 31.07
N TYR A 274 -8.53 10.62 30.27
CA TYR A 274 -9.92 10.84 30.69
C TYR A 274 -10.66 9.49 30.75
N ASP A 275 -11.50 9.29 31.77
CA ASP A 275 -12.26 8.05 31.97
C ASP A 275 -13.54 7.99 31.10
N GLU A 276 -14.42 7.03 31.37
CA GLU A 276 -15.69 6.90 30.63
C GLU A 276 -16.69 8.06 30.84
N ASN A 277 -16.49 8.88 31.88
CA ASN A 277 -17.33 10.02 32.23
C ASN A 277 -16.66 11.36 31.89
N ASP A 278 -15.59 11.33 31.10
CA ASP A 278 -14.77 12.48 30.75
C ASP A 278 -14.16 13.19 32.00
N GLU A 279 -13.88 12.44 33.07
CA GLU A 279 -13.14 12.93 34.23
C GLU A 279 -11.62 12.69 34.08
N PRO A 280 -10.76 13.66 34.45
CA PRO A 280 -9.31 13.48 34.38
C PRO A 280 -8.85 12.50 35.47
N VAL A 281 -8.20 11.40 35.06
CA VAL A 281 -7.70 10.35 35.96
C VAL A 281 -6.28 9.93 35.62
N TYR A 282 -5.60 9.33 36.59
CA TYR A 282 -4.34 8.64 36.38
C TYR A 282 -4.57 7.27 35.72
N ILE A 283 -3.81 6.92 34.67
CA ILE A 283 -3.94 5.60 34.02
C ILE A 283 -3.50 4.49 34.99
N SER A 284 -2.44 4.70 35.75
CA SER A 284 -1.89 3.71 36.67
C SER A 284 -2.84 3.38 37.83
N THR A 285 -3.45 4.38 38.46
CA THR A 285 -4.26 4.20 39.68
C THR A 285 -5.77 4.28 39.45
N GLY A 286 -6.21 5.01 38.43
CA GLY A 286 -7.63 5.38 38.23
C GLY A 286 -8.10 6.47 39.19
N GLY A 287 -7.22 7.02 40.03
CA GLY A 287 -7.57 8.14 40.91
C GLY A 287 -7.77 9.44 40.13
N ARG A 288 -8.64 10.31 40.64
CA ARG A 288 -8.88 11.64 40.08
C ARG A 288 -7.58 12.45 40.05
N ARG A 289 -7.36 13.16 38.95
CA ARG A 289 -6.19 14.00 38.71
C ARG A 289 -6.58 15.48 38.76
N GLY A 290 -5.75 16.29 39.41
CA GLY A 290 -5.84 17.75 39.31
C GLY A 290 -5.26 18.25 37.99
N ILE A 291 -5.93 19.19 37.35
CA ILE A 291 -5.40 19.89 36.18
C ILE A 291 -4.73 21.18 36.69
N PRO A 292 -3.47 21.46 36.33
CA PRO A 292 -2.84 22.74 36.65
C PRO A 292 -3.68 23.92 36.15
N GLU A 293 -3.70 25.02 36.90
CA GLU A 293 -4.52 26.20 36.55
C GLU A 293 -4.17 26.77 35.17
N GLU A 294 -2.90 26.69 34.77
CA GLU A 294 -2.40 27.07 33.43
C GLU A 294 -2.96 26.23 32.27
N ASP A 295 -3.46 25.03 32.57
CA ASP A 295 -4.02 24.08 31.61
C ASP A 295 -5.53 23.87 31.82
N ALA A 296 -6.19 24.72 32.61
CA ALA A 296 -7.61 24.53 32.98
C ALA A 296 -8.55 24.44 31.77
N ASP A 297 -8.24 25.16 30.69
CA ASP A 297 -9.01 25.17 29.43
C ASP A 297 -8.49 24.15 28.40
N LYS A 298 -7.55 23.28 28.78
CA LYS A 298 -6.86 22.35 27.88
C LYS A 298 -7.06 20.89 28.26
N ILE A 299 -6.90 20.01 27.27
CA ILE A 299 -7.00 18.58 27.45
C ILE A 299 -5.59 18.00 27.71
N SER A 300 -5.35 17.66 28.97
CA SER A 300 -4.06 17.12 29.43
C SER A 300 -4.00 15.58 29.33
N LEU A 301 -3.13 15.05 28.47
CA LEU A 301 -3.05 13.63 28.08
C LEU A 301 -1.61 13.10 28.02
N SER A 302 -1.42 11.83 28.37
CA SER A 302 -0.19 11.09 28.09
C SER A 302 -0.19 10.51 26.67
N SER A 303 0.89 9.84 26.25
CA SER A 303 0.92 9.11 24.97
C SER A 303 -0.21 8.07 24.85
N ALA A 304 -0.44 7.31 25.92
CA ALA A 304 -1.49 6.30 26.02
C ALA A 304 -2.89 6.92 26.17
N GLY A 305 -3.00 8.01 26.92
CA GLY A 305 -4.23 8.80 27.03
C GLY A 305 -4.64 9.41 25.70
N PHE A 306 -3.69 9.88 24.90
CA PHE A 306 -3.94 10.48 23.60
C PHE A 306 -4.52 9.49 22.59
N VAL A 307 -3.97 8.29 22.48
CA VAL A 307 -4.57 7.26 21.60
C VAL A 307 -5.92 6.77 22.11
N LYS A 308 -6.16 6.76 23.43
CA LYS A 308 -7.49 6.50 24.00
C LYS A 308 -8.48 7.60 23.63
N TRP A 309 -8.11 8.88 23.76
CA TRP A 309 -8.96 10.03 23.40
C TRP A 309 -9.38 9.98 21.92
N ILE A 310 -8.49 9.57 21.01
CA ILE A 310 -8.85 9.33 19.61
C ILE A 310 -9.83 8.15 19.48
N ALA A 311 -9.60 7.04 20.19
CA ALA A 311 -10.52 5.91 20.15
C ALA A 311 -11.89 6.24 20.75
N ASP A 312 -11.94 7.05 21.82
CA ASP A 312 -13.18 7.54 22.42
C ASP A 312 -13.97 8.40 21.44
N GLY A 313 -13.29 9.25 20.66
CA GLY A 313 -13.92 10.03 19.60
C GLY A 313 -14.56 9.18 18.49
N LEU A 314 -14.12 7.93 18.30
CA LEU A 314 -14.76 6.97 17.40
C LEU A 314 -15.91 6.20 18.08
N VAL A 315 -15.74 5.89 19.37
CA VAL A 315 -16.63 4.99 20.11
C VAL A 315 -17.84 5.71 20.67
N ASN A 316 -17.64 6.85 21.35
CA ASN A 316 -18.71 7.58 22.04
C ASN A 316 -19.87 7.96 21.09
N PRO A 317 -19.65 8.44 19.85
CA PRO A 317 -20.74 8.72 18.92
C PRO A 317 -21.60 7.51 18.53
N LEU A 318 -21.09 6.29 18.73
CA LEU A 318 -21.77 5.03 18.40
C LEU A 318 -22.38 4.34 19.62
N SER A 319 -21.72 4.41 20.77
CA SER A 319 -22.11 3.71 22.00
C SER A 319 -22.80 4.61 23.05
N GLY A 320 -22.63 5.93 22.94
CA GLY A 320 -23.05 6.93 23.95
C GLY A 320 -22.15 6.97 25.19
N SER A 321 -20.97 6.33 25.18
CA SER A 321 -20.03 6.30 26.30
C SER A 321 -18.60 6.09 25.79
N SER A 322 -17.64 6.78 26.41
CA SER A 322 -16.20 6.57 26.18
C SER A 322 -15.72 5.20 26.70
N LEU A 323 -14.54 4.76 26.27
CA LEU A 323 -13.95 3.49 26.67
C LEU A 323 -13.59 3.48 28.16
N LYS A 324 -13.93 2.38 28.84
CA LYS A 324 -13.61 2.18 30.26
C LYS A 324 -12.13 1.85 30.44
N ARG A 325 -11.53 2.38 31.51
CA ARG A 325 -10.11 2.15 31.83
C ARG A 325 -9.76 0.68 32.09
N ALA A 326 -10.53 0.02 32.96
CA ALA A 326 -10.14 -1.27 33.52
C ALA A 326 -9.96 -2.39 32.46
N PRO A 327 -10.84 -2.53 31.45
CA PRO A 327 -10.63 -3.49 30.36
C PRO A 327 -9.37 -3.22 29.53
N LEU A 328 -8.92 -1.96 29.41
CA LEU A 328 -7.76 -1.60 28.61
C LEU A 328 -6.43 -2.01 29.26
N LEU A 329 -6.41 -2.24 30.57
CA LEU A 329 -5.24 -2.67 31.34
C LEU A 329 -5.05 -4.19 31.39
N VAL A 330 -5.95 -4.96 30.77
CA VAL A 330 -5.86 -6.42 30.76
C VAL A 330 -4.63 -6.86 29.95
N ARG A 331 -3.77 -7.68 30.55
CA ARG A 331 -2.57 -8.20 29.88
C ARG A 331 -2.96 -9.05 28.67
N THR A 332 -2.22 -8.86 27.59
CA THR A 332 -2.39 -9.56 26.31
C THR A 332 -1.24 -10.51 25.99
N VAL A 333 -0.17 -10.45 26.78
CA VAL A 333 1.01 -11.29 26.66
C VAL A 333 1.17 -12.15 27.90
N ASP A 334 1.31 -13.46 27.68
CA ASP A 334 1.71 -14.41 28.71
C ASP A 334 3.24 -14.58 28.68
N ASN A 335 3.93 -14.01 29.67
CA ASN A 335 5.36 -14.21 29.82
C ASN A 335 5.64 -15.49 30.62
N ASP A 336 6.66 -16.26 30.23
CA ASP A 336 7.19 -17.34 31.08
C ASP A 336 7.76 -16.71 32.36
N PRO A 337 7.20 -17.01 33.55
CA PRO A 337 7.62 -16.41 34.81
C PRO A 337 9.09 -16.72 35.15
N LEU A 338 9.66 -17.81 34.64
CA LEU A 338 11.07 -18.18 34.87
C LEU A 338 12.03 -17.54 33.86
N GLY A 339 11.51 -16.96 32.78
CA GLY A 339 12.30 -16.25 31.78
C GLY A 339 12.69 -14.83 32.21
N TYR A 340 13.77 -14.28 31.63
CA TYR A 340 14.23 -12.92 31.93
C TYR A 340 13.11 -11.87 31.77
N GLN A 341 12.27 -12.00 30.73
CA GLN A 341 11.13 -11.11 30.52
C GLN A 341 10.02 -11.29 31.56
N GLY A 342 9.78 -12.52 32.05
CA GLY A 342 8.85 -12.79 33.15
C GLY A 342 9.29 -12.09 34.44
N ILE A 343 10.54 -12.33 34.86
CA ILE A 343 11.15 -11.71 36.04
C ILE A 343 11.13 -10.17 35.93
N MET A 344 11.46 -9.62 34.75
CA MET A 344 11.41 -8.17 34.54
C MET A 344 9.97 -7.63 34.53
N SER A 345 8.98 -8.38 34.04
CA SER A 345 7.56 -7.99 34.02
C SER A 345 6.90 -7.99 35.40
N GLU A 346 7.49 -8.67 36.39
CA GLU A 346 7.07 -8.59 37.79
C GLU A 346 7.50 -7.26 38.43
N LYS A 347 8.63 -6.70 37.97
CA LYS A 347 9.21 -5.46 38.52
C LYS A 347 8.82 -4.21 37.73
N TYR A 348 8.58 -4.34 36.42
CA TYR A 348 8.29 -3.25 35.50
C TYR A 348 7.09 -3.61 34.60
N SER A 349 6.28 -2.61 34.24
CA SER A 349 5.20 -2.82 33.25
C SER A 349 5.77 -2.82 31.84
N THR A 350 6.39 -3.95 31.45
CA THR A 350 7.18 -4.06 30.21
C THR A 350 6.31 -4.09 28.94
N SER A 351 5.04 -4.46 29.03
CA SER A 351 4.10 -4.60 27.92
C SER A 351 2.98 -3.56 27.89
N PHE A 352 3.02 -2.53 28.74
CA PHE A 352 1.89 -1.60 28.94
C PHE A 352 1.30 -1.05 27.63
N ALA A 353 2.10 -0.39 26.79
CA ALA A 353 1.58 0.20 25.54
C ALA A 353 1.10 -0.87 24.54
N LEU A 354 1.69 -2.07 24.57
CA LEU A 354 1.25 -3.19 23.72
C LEU A 354 -0.14 -3.69 24.15
N ASP A 355 -0.33 -3.95 25.44
CA ASP A 355 -1.61 -4.38 26.00
C ASP A 355 -2.69 -3.31 25.76
N TRP A 356 -2.32 -2.05 25.99
CA TRP A 356 -3.20 -0.89 25.83
C TRP A 356 -3.71 -0.74 24.39
N THR A 357 -2.81 -0.72 23.39
CA THR A 357 -3.17 -0.54 21.98
C THR A 357 -3.97 -1.73 21.42
N ARG A 358 -3.69 -2.96 21.87
CA ARG A 358 -4.48 -4.15 21.52
C ARG A 358 -5.89 -4.09 22.07
N ASN A 359 -6.05 -3.75 23.35
CA ASN A 359 -7.36 -3.68 23.97
C ASN A 359 -8.19 -2.51 23.42
N ILE A 360 -7.57 -1.36 23.12
CA ILE A 360 -8.25 -0.25 22.44
C ILE A 360 -8.77 -0.70 21.07
N ALA A 361 -7.92 -1.28 20.23
CA ALA A 361 -8.32 -1.72 18.89
C ALA A 361 -9.45 -2.77 18.95
N ALA A 362 -9.39 -3.72 19.89
CA ALA A 362 -10.43 -4.72 20.11
C ALA A 362 -11.75 -4.07 20.58
N ALA A 363 -11.69 -3.05 21.44
CA ALA A 363 -12.88 -2.34 21.90
C ALA A 363 -13.53 -1.50 20.80
N VAL A 364 -12.73 -0.80 19.98
CA VAL A 364 -13.22 -0.07 18.80
C VAL A 364 -13.88 -1.02 17.81
N LEU A 365 -13.26 -2.17 17.54
CA LEU A 365 -13.85 -3.23 16.71
C LEU A 365 -15.18 -3.72 17.30
N SER A 366 -15.25 -3.87 18.63
CA SER A 366 -16.44 -4.37 19.31
C SER A 366 -17.66 -3.48 19.10
N VAL A 367 -17.45 -2.17 19.24
CA VAL A 367 -18.49 -1.15 19.03
C VAL A 367 -18.92 -1.13 17.57
N ASN A 368 -17.96 -1.12 16.63
CA ASN A 368 -18.24 -1.13 15.19
C ASN A 368 -18.99 -2.38 14.74
N ALA A 369 -18.69 -3.54 15.31
CA ALA A 369 -19.32 -4.81 14.95
C ALA A 369 -20.62 -5.08 15.72
N GLY A 370 -20.96 -4.27 16.73
CA GLY A 370 -22.08 -4.54 17.64
C GLY A 370 -21.93 -5.85 18.43
N ARG A 371 -20.70 -6.31 18.67
CA ARG A 371 -20.36 -7.57 19.34
C ARG A 371 -19.16 -7.37 20.23
N ASN A 372 -19.16 -7.94 21.43
CA ASN A 372 -18.02 -7.82 22.34
C ASN A 372 -16.88 -8.76 21.91
N TYR A 373 -15.74 -8.20 21.50
CA TYR A 373 -14.50 -8.89 21.19
C TYR A 373 -13.43 -8.52 22.22
N LEU A 374 -12.89 -9.54 22.89
CA LEU A 374 -11.62 -9.40 23.61
C LEU A 374 -10.45 -9.49 22.63
N TYR A 375 -9.29 -8.94 22.98
CA TYR A 375 -8.09 -8.98 22.14
C TYR A 375 -7.83 -10.35 21.48
N PRO A 376 -7.82 -11.49 22.19
CA PRO A 376 -7.49 -12.79 21.58
C PRO A 376 -8.43 -13.24 20.46
N GLN A 377 -9.63 -12.66 20.39
CA GLN A 377 -10.68 -13.00 19.42
C GLN A 377 -10.80 -11.96 18.30
N SER A 378 -10.08 -10.84 18.41
CA SER A 378 -10.30 -9.65 17.60
C SER A 378 -9.50 -9.64 16.29
N GLY A 379 -8.35 -10.31 16.24
CA GLY A 379 -7.49 -10.32 15.04
C GLY A 379 -7.03 -8.92 14.61
N VAL A 380 -6.80 -8.02 15.58
CA VAL A 380 -6.44 -6.62 15.35
C VAL A 380 -4.94 -6.39 15.14
N ASP A 381 -4.10 -7.37 15.49
CA ASP A 381 -2.65 -7.29 15.26
C ASP A 381 -2.33 -7.34 13.77
N MET A 382 -1.46 -6.43 13.32
CA MET A 382 -0.90 -6.50 11.97
C MET A 382 0.34 -7.38 12.00
N THR A 383 0.26 -8.51 11.28
CA THR A 383 1.31 -9.55 11.26
C THR A 383 1.76 -9.91 9.85
N GLU A 384 1.36 -9.14 8.85
CA GLU A 384 1.73 -9.36 7.45
C GLU A 384 3.21 -9.11 7.21
N GLU A 385 3.82 -9.96 6.38
CA GLU A 385 5.24 -9.87 6.03
C GLU A 385 5.38 -9.68 4.51
N PRO A 386 5.07 -8.50 3.98
CA PRO A 386 5.06 -8.28 2.54
C PRO A 386 6.46 -8.26 1.92
N PHE A 387 7.53 -8.14 2.71
CA PHE A 387 8.89 -7.94 2.22
C PHE A 387 9.81 -9.13 2.46
N SER A 388 10.53 -9.52 1.42
CA SER A 388 11.56 -10.57 1.48
C SER A 388 12.95 -10.04 1.81
N ALA A 389 13.21 -8.77 1.45
CA ALA A 389 14.49 -8.10 1.59
C ALA A 389 14.29 -6.58 1.70
N GLU A 390 15.33 -5.87 2.11
CA GLU A 390 15.35 -4.42 2.23
C GLU A 390 16.70 -3.88 1.77
N LEU A 391 16.67 -2.69 1.15
CA LEU A 391 17.86 -1.95 0.78
C LEU A 391 18.37 -1.16 1.99
N THR A 392 19.58 -1.47 2.44
CA THR A 392 20.26 -0.76 3.53
C THR A 392 21.51 -0.04 3.00
N ALA A 393 22.14 0.80 3.83
CA ALA A 393 23.41 1.44 3.49
C ALA A 393 24.52 0.43 3.14
N ASP A 394 24.50 -0.76 3.76
CA ASP A 394 25.47 -1.84 3.49
C ASP A 394 25.05 -2.74 2.31
N GLY A 395 24.00 -2.36 1.57
CA GLY A 395 23.42 -3.13 0.48
C GLY A 395 22.15 -3.88 0.87
N ILE A 396 21.77 -4.85 0.04
CA ILE A 396 20.50 -5.58 0.19
C ILE A 396 20.64 -6.67 1.24
N LYS A 397 19.78 -6.63 2.26
CA LYS A 397 19.71 -7.64 3.34
C LYS A 397 18.33 -8.28 3.35
N ASN A 398 18.23 -9.50 3.90
CA ASN A 398 16.93 -10.12 4.14
C ASN A 398 16.17 -9.31 5.18
N SER A 399 14.88 -9.12 4.97
CA SER A 399 14.07 -8.34 5.91
C SER A 399 13.80 -9.18 7.17
N VAL A 400 13.88 -8.53 8.33
CA VAL A 400 13.42 -9.10 9.58
C VAL A 400 11.91 -8.85 9.62
N GLY A 401 11.13 -9.90 9.33
CA GLY A 401 9.67 -9.84 9.32
C GLY A 401 9.06 -9.49 10.69
N TYR A 402 7.77 -9.77 10.84
CA TYR A 402 7.06 -9.53 12.08
C TYR A 402 7.59 -10.44 13.18
N ILE A 403 8.02 -9.85 14.30
CA ILE A 403 8.40 -10.60 15.49
C ILE A 403 7.20 -10.60 16.44
N LYS A 404 6.67 -11.80 16.75
CA LYS A 404 5.55 -11.97 17.67
C LYS A 404 5.74 -11.18 18.97
N ASP A 405 4.72 -10.41 19.36
CA ASP A 405 4.67 -9.56 20.56
C ASP A 405 5.77 -8.49 20.64
N ASN A 406 6.52 -8.26 19.55
CA ASN A 406 7.55 -7.24 19.44
C ASN A 406 7.23 -6.24 18.31
N GLY A 407 6.64 -6.72 17.21
CA GLY A 407 6.29 -5.91 16.05
C GLY A 407 7.36 -5.92 14.96
N TYR A 408 7.37 -4.86 14.16
CA TYR A 408 8.26 -4.65 13.02
C TYR A 408 9.45 -3.77 13.39
N SER A 409 10.56 -3.93 12.69
CA SER A 409 11.62 -2.92 12.71
C SER A 409 11.10 -1.57 12.21
N ALA A 410 11.46 -0.46 12.86
CA ALA A 410 11.05 0.87 12.40
C ALA A 410 11.55 1.19 10.96
N VAL A 411 12.61 0.53 10.51
CA VAL A 411 13.19 0.71 9.16
C VAL A 411 12.20 0.33 8.06
N VAL A 412 11.37 -0.71 8.28
CA VAL A 412 10.42 -1.20 7.29
C VAL A 412 9.04 -0.55 7.40
N LEU A 413 8.86 0.39 8.34
CA LEU A 413 7.54 0.91 8.66
C LEU A 413 6.94 1.75 7.52
N LYS A 414 7.73 2.62 6.87
CA LYS A 414 7.25 3.41 5.72
C LYS A 414 6.75 2.53 4.56
N PRO A 415 7.54 1.55 4.05
CA PRO A 415 7.03 0.68 3.00
C PRO A 415 5.86 -0.19 3.47
N LEU A 416 5.82 -0.59 4.74
CA LEU A 416 4.66 -1.31 5.30
C LEU A 416 3.38 -0.45 5.29
N MET A 417 3.48 0.82 5.67
CA MET A 417 2.35 1.75 5.62
C MET A 417 1.84 1.99 4.19
N TYR A 418 2.70 1.95 3.18
CA TYR A 418 2.29 1.98 1.77
C TYR A 418 1.48 0.73 1.38
N VAL A 419 1.95 -0.45 1.79
CA VAL A 419 1.23 -1.71 1.56
C VAL A 419 -0.13 -1.68 2.22
N PHE A 420 -0.19 -1.24 3.47
CA PHE A 420 -1.43 -1.13 4.23
C PHE A 420 -2.39 -0.09 3.66
N ALA A 421 -1.92 1.06 3.17
CA ALA A 421 -2.77 1.98 2.42
C ALA A 421 -3.39 1.29 1.20
N SER A 422 -2.60 0.53 0.46
CA SER A 422 -3.04 -0.13 -0.78
C SER A 422 -4.05 -1.26 -0.52
N GLU A 423 -3.83 -2.09 0.51
CA GLU A 423 -4.70 -3.24 0.80
C GLU A 423 -5.90 -2.90 1.70
N TYR A 424 -5.72 -1.94 2.61
CA TYR A 424 -6.66 -1.60 3.67
C TYR A 424 -6.97 -0.10 3.68
N PRO A 425 -7.50 0.46 2.57
CA PRO A 425 -7.80 1.88 2.52
C PRO A 425 -8.87 2.24 3.57
N GLY A 426 -8.68 3.39 4.23
CA GLY A 426 -9.56 3.84 5.31
C GLY A 426 -9.27 3.22 6.68
N GLU A 427 -8.19 2.45 6.85
CA GLU A 427 -7.70 2.03 8.17
C GLU A 427 -6.61 2.98 8.72
N CYS A 428 -6.51 3.01 10.05
CA CYS A 428 -5.42 3.64 10.79
C CYS A 428 -4.82 2.66 11.78
N TYR A 429 -3.60 2.92 12.25
CA TYR A 429 -2.83 1.95 13.02
C TYR A 429 -2.34 2.55 14.33
N LEU A 430 -2.74 1.95 15.45
CA LEU A 430 -2.12 2.24 16.73
C LEU A 430 -0.75 1.57 16.78
N ALA A 431 0.25 2.32 17.18
CA ALA A 431 1.63 1.86 17.31
C ALA A 431 2.05 1.83 18.78
N ALA A 432 2.45 0.67 19.26
CA ALA A 432 3.17 0.52 20.52
C ALA A 432 4.67 0.43 20.22
N VAL A 433 5.44 1.39 20.74
CA VAL A 433 6.89 1.47 20.50
C VAL A 433 7.61 0.69 21.58
N ARG A 434 8.42 -0.28 21.16
CA ARG A 434 9.33 -1.05 22.00
C ARG A 434 10.71 -0.43 22.00
N GLU A 435 11.03 0.31 23.06
CA GLU A 435 12.31 1.00 23.22
C GLU A 435 13.05 0.53 24.48
N THR A 436 14.34 0.87 24.55
CA THR A 436 15.13 0.64 25.76
C THR A 436 14.76 1.67 26.82
N ASP A 437 14.33 1.21 28.00
CA ASP A 437 14.06 2.13 29.12
C ASP A 437 15.35 2.61 29.77
N ARG A 438 15.83 3.78 29.32
CA ARG A 438 17.03 4.39 29.89
C ARG A 438 16.86 4.88 31.34
N LYS A 439 15.62 4.98 31.84
CA LYS A 439 15.34 5.39 33.23
C LYS A 439 15.40 4.20 34.19
N ALA A 440 14.95 3.01 33.76
CA ALA A 440 14.99 1.79 34.58
C ALA A 440 16.31 1.01 34.43
N SER A 441 16.71 0.67 33.21
CA SER A 441 17.98 -0.01 32.89
C SER A 441 18.19 -0.11 31.38
N PRO A 442 19.42 0.16 30.85
CA PRO A 442 19.72 0.06 29.43
C PRO A 442 19.55 -1.34 28.83
N GLU A 443 19.42 -2.38 29.66
CA GLU A 443 19.22 -3.77 29.24
C GLU A 443 17.72 -4.13 29.07
N VAL A 444 16.81 -3.31 29.62
CA VAL A 444 15.37 -3.61 29.62
C VAL A 444 14.71 -2.88 28.46
N LYS A 445 14.05 -3.67 27.59
CA LYS A 445 13.19 -3.15 26.52
C LYS A 445 11.73 -3.16 26.99
N VAL A 446 11.04 -2.03 26.87
CA VAL A 446 9.66 -1.85 27.33
C VAL A 446 8.80 -1.21 26.23
N PHE A 447 7.50 -1.47 26.31
CA PHE A 447 6.46 -0.77 25.57
C PHE A 447 5.87 0.36 26.42
N ASN A 448 6.39 1.58 26.26
CA ASN A 448 6.02 2.75 27.07
C ASN A 448 5.39 3.91 26.28
N GLN A 449 5.50 3.90 24.95
CA GLN A 449 4.96 4.96 24.10
C GLN A 449 3.92 4.41 23.13
N CYS A 450 2.84 5.17 22.99
CA CYS A 450 1.82 4.96 21.96
C CYS A 450 1.91 6.06 20.89
N ALA A 451 1.62 5.70 19.65
CA ALA A 451 1.36 6.63 18.55
C ALA A 451 0.19 6.11 17.71
N ILE A 452 -0.28 6.92 16.76
CA ILE A 452 -1.25 6.49 15.75
C ILE A 452 -0.78 6.95 14.36
N LEU A 453 -0.93 6.08 13.38
CA LEU A 453 -0.51 6.28 12.00
C LEU A 453 -1.72 6.28 11.07
N PHE A 454 -1.78 7.28 10.19
CA PHE A 454 -2.83 7.42 9.18
C PHE A 454 -2.19 7.41 7.78
N PRO A 455 -2.05 6.23 7.16
CA PRO A 455 -1.56 6.13 5.80
C PRO A 455 -2.69 6.39 4.78
N TYR A 456 -2.39 7.12 3.72
CA TYR A 456 -3.35 7.43 2.65
C TYR A 456 -2.64 7.76 1.33
N PHE A 457 -3.36 7.62 0.22
CA PHE A 457 -2.97 8.23 -1.05
C PHE A 457 -3.74 9.54 -1.23
N ASP A 458 -3.05 10.60 -1.65
CA ASP A 458 -3.73 11.85 -2.01
C ASP A 458 -4.47 11.74 -3.35
N THR A 459 -5.12 12.82 -3.77
CA THR A 459 -5.89 12.87 -5.03
C THR A 459 -5.04 12.62 -6.27
N GLU A 460 -3.72 12.83 -6.20
CA GLU A 460 -2.80 12.57 -7.30
C GLU A 460 -2.28 11.13 -7.29
N GLY A 461 -2.49 10.38 -6.21
CA GLY A 461 -1.99 9.01 -6.02
C GLY A 461 -0.62 8.96 -5.35
N LYS A 462 -0.17 10.05 -4.71
CA LYS A 462 1.08 10.05 -3.95
C LYS A 462 0.82 9.57 -2.52
N PHE A 463 1.71 8.72 -2.03
CA PHE A 463 1.62 8.15 -0.70
C PHE A 463 1.99 9.16 0.38
N ASN A 464 1.14 9.23 1.41
CA ASN A 464 1.36 10.03 2.60
C ASN A 464 1.05 9.19 3.85
N CYS A 465 1.73 9.47 4.95
CA CYS A 465 1.41 8.89 6.25
C CYS A 465 1.66 9.91 7.36
N VAL A 466 0.59 10.29 8.04
CA VAL A 466 0.64 11.22 9.17
C VAL A 466 0.73 10.42 10.46
N VAL A 467 1.67 10.81 11.33
CA VAL A 467 1.87 10.16 12.62
C VAL A 467 1.57 11.16 13.74
N PHE A 468 0.64 10.82 14.63
CA PHE A 468 0.39 11.59 15.84
C PHE A 468 0.93 10.86 17.06
N ARG A 469 1.66 11.60 17.90
CA ARG A 469 2.21 11.11 19.18
C ARG A 469 2.30 12.28 20.16
N ASN A 470 1.89 12.05 21.41
CA ASN A 470 2.01 13.05 22.49
C ASN A 470 1.37 14.41 22.15
N GLY A 471 0.23 14.42 21.46
CA GLY A 471 -0.42 15.67 21.04
C GLY A 471 0.35 16.47 19.98
N ALA A 472 1.25 15.82 19.22
CA ALA A 472 2.00 16.43 18.13
C ALA A 472 1.89 15.60 16.84
N GLU A 473 1.94 16.28 15.70
CA GLU A 473 2.01 15.69 14.37
C GLU A 473 3.47 15.56 13.91
N SER A 474 3.78 14.49 13.19
CA SER A 474 5.06 14.29 12.50
C SER A 474 4.89 13.48 11.22
N ALA A 475 5.85 13.60 10.30
CA ALA A 475 5.90 12.75 9.13
C ALA A 475 6.41 11.34 9.48
N ILE A 476 6.01 10.34 8.71
CA ILE A 476 6.47 8.95 8.91
C ILE A 476 8.00 8.82 8.86
N ASP A 477 8.67 9.59 8.00
CA ASP A 477 10.14 9.58 7.91
C ASP A 477 10.80 10.09 9.20
N ASP A 478 10.23 11.09 9.86
CA ASP A 478 10.71 11.60 11.16
C ASP A 478 10.51 10.56 12.25
N PHE A 479 9.33 9.94 12.27
CA PHE A 479 9.00 8.90 13.24
C PHE A 479 9.93 7.68 13.10
N CYS A 480 10.20 7.21 11.88
CA CYS A 480 11.13 6.12 11.61
C CYS A 480 12.56 6.47 12.02
N ARG A 481 13.04 7.69 11.70
CA ARG A 481 14.39 8.15 12.08
C ARG A 481 14.58 8.17 13.60
N ASN A 482 13.58 8.69 14.33
CA ASN A 482 13.61 8.76 15.80
C ASN A 482 13.52 7.38 16.47
N ASN A 483 13.08 6.35 15.75
CA ASN A 483 12.88 4.99 16.26
C ASN A 483 13.73 3.94 15.54
N SER A 484 14.79 4.34 14.85
CA SER A 484 15.54 3.47 13.92
C SER A 484 16.12 2.18 14.53
N SER A 485 16.31 2.13 15.86
CA SER A 485 16.79 0.95 16.61
C SER A 485 15.70 0.25 17.44
N ASN A 486 14.45 0.68 17.27
CA ASN A 486 13.29 0.19 18.00
C ASN A 486 12.41 -0.70 17.13
N PHE A 487 11.57 -1.48 17.82
CA PHE A 487 10.51 -2.27 17.19
C PHE A 487 9.15 -1.64 17.48
N ILE A 488 8.23 -1.75 16.54
CA ILE A 488 6.93 -1.08 16.58
C ILE A 488 5.87 -2.12 16.31
N HIS A 489 5.02 -2.35 17.30
CA HIS A 489 3.87 -3.23 17.17
C HIS A 489 2.66 -2.43 16.68
N LEU A 490 1.95 -2.94 15.68
CA LEU A 490 0.82 -2.25 15.05
C LEU A 490 -0.49 -3.00 15.29
N THR A 491 -1.52 -2.27 15.68
CA THR A 491 -2.90 -2.77 15.72
C THR A 491 -3.81 -1.88 14.86
N ARG A 492 -4.73 -2.48 14.12
CA ARG A 492 -5.59 -1.76 13.16
C ARG A 492 -6.89 -1.26 13.78
N MET A 493 -7.36 -0.12 13.28
CA MET A 493 -8.70 0.43 13.50
C MET A 493 -9.24 0.97 12.18
N LYS A 494 -10.57 1.00 12.04
CA LYS A 494 -11.20 1.70 10.90
C LYS A 494 -11.38 3.17 11.22
N THR A 495 -11.07 4.02 10.25
CA THR A 495 -11.43 5.43 10.29
C THR A 495 -12.93 5.60 10.05
N SER A 496 -13.48 6.73 10.47
CA SER A 496 -14.92 7.00 10.38
C SER A 496 -15.18 8.50 10.26
N ASP A 497 -16.18 8.85 9.46
CA ASP A 497 -16.68 10.23 9.39
C ASP A 497 -17.41 10.64 10.69
N LYS A 498 -17.79 9.65 11.51
CA LYS A 498 -18.40 9.85 12.83
C LYS A 498 -17.33 9.92 13.92
N PHE A 499 -16.34 10.78 13.73
CA PHE A 499 -15.27 11.02 14.70
C PHE A 499 -15.48 12.37 15.38
N PHE A 500 -15.82 12.32 16.66
CA PHE A 500 -16.11 13.50 17.49
C PHE A 500 -15.43 13.34 18.86
N PRO A 501 -14.12 13.60 18.94
CA PRO A 501 -13.42 13.56 20.22
C PRO A 501 -13.82 14.75 21.11
N LEU A 502 -13.60 14.61 22.42
CA LEU A 502 -13.90 15.63 23.44
C LEU A 502 -13.31 17.00 23.06
#